data_AF-A0A2V8XVZ6-F1
#
_entry.id   AF-A0A2V8XVZ6-F1
#
_cell.length_a   1.000
_cell.length_b   1.000
_cell.length_c   1.000
_cell.angle_alpha   90.00
_cell.angle_beta   90.00
_cell.angle_gamma   90.00
#
_symmetry.space_group_name_H-M   'P 1'
#
loop_
_entity.id
_entity.type
_entity.pdbx_description
1 polymer ?
#
loop_
_entity_poly.entity_id
_entity_poly.type
_entity_poly.pdbx_seq_one_letter_code
_entity_poly.pdbx_strand_id
1 'polypeptide(L)'
;MAVSAIAISVVVRNATIEAHFPGGMLAFARSCPNQTFCTDGTISRVGFMVQKDAQTFANRLAATGLALSPAEAASEIALVIQGQGFFSPCNWLQLGLFEGCPSVWMAGTDRGTLSIPEFELNSAMDPLIRVEELRESFELIGLKANGTVEVYRHKTTGELRYVGRPFNSVRKWWQFWKRPQEPLVDANNHNQVYQAAVDLIQPYVEHHLEQAPLNRAARKQLRRGCEMLSRVVQFNPSNWPALWFLGIAHSCLRELEAAYSDFHRAYALEKANPSVSRELAGICLALGRGEEAVHLCREVLQKAPTDAGLISNYALALLIADNITQAEAAVQNSLKLNPNDQITQTVAKLIASVRTGRAARPDRWPPTPSIR
;
A
#
# COMPACT_ATOMS: atom_id res chain seq x y z
N MET A 1 -34.99 0.19 18.03
CA MET A 1 -33.79 -0.09 18.86
C MET A 1 -32.61 0.58 18.16
N ALA A 2 -31.54 0.91 18.88
CA ALA A 2 -30.43 1.68 18.33
C ALA A 2 -29.08 1.16 18.84
N VAL A 3 -28.01 1.43 18.11
CA VAL A 3 -26.62 1.20 18.55
C VAL A 3 -25.84 2.51 18.62
N SER A 4 -24.82 2.58 19.48
CA SER A 4 -23.96 3.75 19.58
C SER A 4 -23.21 4.03 18.27
N ALA A 5 -23.13 5.31 17.90
CA ALA A 5 -22.42 5.80 16.72
C ALA A 5 -21.25 6.72 17.12
N ILE A 6 -20.48 6.27 18.12
CA ILE A 6 -19.35 7.02 18.70
C ILE A 6 -18.09 6.78 17.86
N ALA A 7 -17.30 7.85 17.70
CA ALA A 7 -16.11 7.93 16.87
C ALA A 7 -16.39 7.54 15.41
N ILE A 8 -15.88 6.39 14.97
CA ILE A 8 -16.11 5.83 13.64
C ILE A 8 -16.73 4.45 13.82
N SER A 9 -17.86 4.22 13.15
CA SER A 9 -18.71 3.05 13.37
C SER A 9 -18.90 2.29 12.07
N VAL A 10 -18.50 1.03 12.03
CA VAL A 10 -18.89 0.10 10.97
C VAL A 10 -20.17 -0.58 11.42
N VAL A 11 -21.26 -0.34 10.70
CA VAL A 11 -22.61 -0.84 11.00
C VAL A 11 -23.02 -1.84 9.94
N VAL A 12 -23.49 -3.00 10.37
CA VAL A 12 -23.89 -4.11 9.50
C VAL A 12 -25.24 -4.64 9.94
N ARG A 13 -26.09 -5.04 9.00
CA ARG A 13 -27.36 -5.71 9.33
C ARG A 13 -27.11 -7.09 9.93
N ASN A 14 -27.82 -7.42 11.01
CA ASN A 14 -27.71 -8.74 11.62
C ASN A 14 -28.20 -9.84 10.68
N ALA A 15 -29.27 -9.59 9.92
CA ALA A 15 -29.76 -10.54 8.91
C ALA A 15 -28.67 -10.91 7.90
N THR A 16 -27.83 -9.96 7.52
CA THR A 16 -26.73 -10.16 6.57
C THR A 16 -25.59 -10.96 7.20
N ILE A 17 -25.27 -10.68 8.46
CA ILE A 17 -24.31 -11.46 9.24
C ILE A 17 -24.78 -12.91 9.36
N GLU A 18 -26.03 -13.15 9.74
CA GLU A 18 -26.55 -14.51 9.92
C GLU A 18 -26.62 -15.29 8.61
N ALA A 19 -26.94 -14.63 7.49
CA ALA A 19 -27.05 -15.28 6.20
C ALA A 19 -25.68 -15.57 5.57
N HIS A 20 -24.68 -14.71 5.77
CA HIS A 20 -23.45 -14.74 4.96
C HIS A 20 -22.16 -14.90 5.76
N PHE A 21 -22.15 -14.59 7.05
CA PHE A 21 -20.93 -14.70 7.85
C PHE A 21 -20.69 -16.15 8.29
N PRO A 22 -19.55 -16.78 7.97
CA PRO A 22 -19.26 -18.14 8.41
C PRO A 22 -19.33 -18.28 9.93
N GLY A 23 -20.28 -19.10 10.41
CA GLY A 23 -20.55 -19.29 11.84
C GLY A 23 -21.48 -18.25 12.47
N GLY A 24 -22.15 -17.42 11.66
CA GLY A 24 -23.21 -16.51 12.07
C GLY A 24 -22.77 -15.43 13.06
N MET A 25 -23.73 -14.89 13.80
CA MET A 25 -23.49 -13.77 14.73
C MET A 25 -22.44 -14.06 15.80
N LEU A 26 -22.40 -15.29 16.33
CA LEU A 26 -21.43 -15.68 17.36
C LEU A 26 -19.99 -15.65 16.83
N ALA A 27 -19.77 -16.13 15.60
CA ALA A 27 -18.45 -16.06 14.97
C ALA A 27 -18.08 -14.62 14.60
N PHE A 28 -19.04 -13.84 14.12
CA PHE A 28 -18.85 -12.42 13.83
C PHE A 28 -18.38 -11.64 15.06
N ALA A 29 -19.09 -11.75 16.18
CA ALA A 29 -18.75 -11.08 17.43
C ALA A 29 -17.34 -11.44 17.92
N ARG A 30 -16.94 -12.72 17.79
CA ARG A 30 -15.58 -13.18 18.14
C ARG A 30 -14.50 -12.70 17.17
N SER A 31 -14.86 -12.41 15.93
CA SER A 31 -13.93 -11.94 14.90
C SER A 31 -13.64 -10.44 14.98
N CYS A 32 -14.41 -9.70 15.78
CA CYS A 32 -14.25 -8.26 15.93
C CYS A 32 -12.86 -7.92 16.48
N PRO A 33 -12.16 -6.93 15.90
CA PRO A 33 -10.75 -6.66 16.19
C PRO A 33 -10.52 -5.99 17.55
N ASN A 34 -11.57 -5.65 18.27
CA ASN A 34 -11.54 -4.95 19.55
C ASN A 34 -12.86 -5.20 20.32
N GLN A 35 -12.96 -4.67 21.54
CA GLN A 35 -14.11 -4.88 22.43
C GLN A 35 -15.25 -3.87 22.22
N THR A 36 -15.30 -3.16 21.10
CA THR A 36 -16.31 -2.10 20.83
C THR A 36 -17.57 -2.62 20.15
N PHE A 37 -17.66 -3.94 19.92
CA PHE A 37 -18.83 -4.56 19.31
C PHE A 37 -20.06 -4.36 20.21
N CYS A 38 -21.16 -3.90 19.60
CA CYS A 38 -22.48 -3.91 20.22
C CYS A 38 -23.56 -4.20 19.19
N THR A 39 -24.72 -4.68 19.64
CA THR A 39 -25.85 -4.97 18.76
C THR A 39 -27.17 -4.74 19.48
N ASP A 40 -28.15 -4.24 18.75
CA ASP A 40 -29.52 -4.07 19.23
C ASP A 40 -30.44 -5.22 18.82
N GLY A 41 -29.87 -6.30 18.27
CA GLY A 41 -30.60 -7.45 17.72
C GLY A 41 -31.00 -7.29 16.25
N THR A 42 -30.99 -6.08 15.68
CA THR A 42 -31.31 -5.82 14.27
C THR A 42 -30.07 -5.41 13.47
N ILE A 43 -29.23 -4.57 14.06
CA ILE A 43 -27.97 -4.09 13.50
C ILE A 43 -26.83 -4.32 14.51
N SER A 44 -25.63 -4.49 13.98
CA SER A 44 -24.38 -4.65 14.73
C SER A 44 -23.45 -3.50 14.40
N ARG A 45 -22.76 -2.98 15.41
CA ARG A 45 -21.77 -1.90 15.27
C ARG A 45 -20.43 -2.34 15.84
N VAL A 46 -19.36 -2.02 15.12
CA VAL A 46 -17.98 -2.08 15.61
C VAL A 46 -17.35 -0.69 15.49
N GLY A 47 -16.74 -0.25 16.58
CA GLY A 47 -16.10 1.05 16.75
C GLY A 47 -14.62 1.11 16.41
N PHE A 48 -14.22 2.26 15.90
CA PHE A 48 -12.86 2.59 15.50
C PHE A 48 -12.53 4.06 15.82
N MET A 49 -11.26 4.32 16.10
CA MET A 49 -10.73 5.68 16.25
C MET A 49 -10.12 6.23 14.95
N VAL A 50 -9.86 5.35 13.97
CA VAL A 50 -9.16 5.68 12.72
C VAL A 50 -10.00 5.23 11.53
N GLN A 51 -10.28 6.16 10.61
CA GLN A 51 -11.15 5.91 9.46
C GLN A 51 -10.61 4.83 8.54
N LYS A 52 -9.29 4.81 8.32
CA LYS A 52 -8.64 3.80 7.49
C LYS A 52 -8.79 2.38 8.05
N ASP A 53 -8.75 2.23 9.37
CA ASP A 53 -8.92 0.92 10.03
C ASP A 53 -10.36 0.45 9.89
N ALA A 54 -11.32 1.36 10.08
CA ALA A 54 -12.74 1.08 9.88
C ALA A 54 -13.05 0.66 8.43
N GLN A 55 -12.48 1.36 7.44
CA GLN A 55 -12.60 1.00 6.03
C GLN A 55 -11.93 -0.34 5.72
N THR A 56 -10.76 -0.60 6.29
CA THR A 56 -10.06 -1.89 6.12
C THR A 56 -10.89 -3.04 6.68
N PHE A 57 -11.50 -2.84 7.85
CA PHE A 57 -12.41 -3.82 8.45
C PHE A 57 -13.67 -4.03 7.61
N ALA A 58 -14.32 -2.95 7.15
CA ALA A 58 -15.49 -3.03 6.27
C ALA A 58 -15.18 -3.78 4.95
N ASN A 59 -14.05 -3.48 4.32
CA ASN A 59 -13.61 -4.18 3.10
C ASN A 59 -13.32 -5.66 3.35
N ARG A 60 -12.71 -6.00 4.50
CA ARG A 60 -12.49 -7.39 4.90
C ARG A 60 -13.82 -8.12 5.13
N LEU A 61 -14.78 -7.47 5.81
CA LEU A 61 -16.12 -8.02 5.99
C LEU A 61 -16.77 -8.28 4.63
N ALA A 62 -16.79 -7.32 3.71
CA ALA A 62 -17.35 -7.50 2.38
C ALA A 62 -16.69 -8.66 1.61
N ALA A 63 -15.35 -8.67 1.52
CA ALA A 63 -14.63 -9.61 0.65
C ALA A 63 -14.48 -11.02 1.23
N THR A 64 -14.28 -11.14 2.55
CA THR A 64 -13.89 -12.42 3.18
C THR A 64 -14.87 -12.87 4.26
N GLY A 65 -15.53 -11.93 4.93
CA GLY A 65 -16.45 -12.23 6.02
C GLY A 65 -17.85 -12.57 5.53
N LEU A 66 -18.36 -11.81 4.57
CA LEU A 66 -19.74 -11.88 4.06
C LEU A 66 -19.78 -12.27 2.58
N ALA A 67 -18.61 -12.32 1.92
CA ALA A 67 -18.47 -12.65 0.50
C ALA A 67 -19.44 -11.89 -0.43
N LEU A 68 -19.66 -10.61 -0.13
CA LEU A 68 -20.56 -9.73 -0.87
C LEU A 68 -19.83 -9.09 -2.05
N SER A 69 -20.56 -8.86 -3.15
CA SER A 69 -20.08 -7.98 -4.22
C SER A 69 -19.92 -6.54 -3.71
N PRO A 70 -19.12 -5.68 -4.37
CA PRO A 70 -18.98 -4.28 -3.97
C PRO A 70 -20.31 -3.51 -3.90
N ALA A 71 -21.27 -3.83 -4.77
CA ALA A 71 -22.59 -3.20 -4.78
C ALA A 71 -23.43 -3.62 -3.57
N GLU A 72 -23.45 -4.91 -3.24
CA GLU A 72 -24.14 -5.45 -2.06
C GLU A 72 -23.49 -4.94 -0.77
N ALA A 73 -22.16 -4.86 -0.71
CA ALA A 73 -21.45 -4.32 0.43
C ALA A 73 -21.88 -2.86 0.72
N ALA A 74 -22.08 -2.04 -0.31
CA ALA A 74 -22.53 -0.65 -0.16
C ALA A 74 -23.97 -0.55 0.37
N SER A 75 -24.84 -1.54 0.13
CA SER A 75 -26.20 -1.60 0.67
C SER A 75 -26.31 -2.27 2.04
N GLU A 76 -25.28 -3.01 2.47
CA GLU A 76 -25.33 -3.85 3.67
C GLU A 76 -24.37 -3.43 4.79
N ILE A 77 -23.30 -2.71 4.46
CA ILE A 77 -22.31 -2.20 5.41
C ILE A 77 -22.29 -0.67 5.31
N ALA A 78 -22.59 0.00 6.41
CA ALA A 78 -22.51 1.45 6.52
C ALA A 78 -21.32 1.86 7.39
N LEU A 79 -20.63 2.92 6.96
CA LEU A 79 -19.60 3.57 7.75
C LEU A 79 -20.14 4.93 8.24
N VAL A 80 -20.23 5.09 9.56
CA VAL A 80 -20.71 6.30 10.22
C VAL A 80 -19.55 7.00 10.92
N ILE A 81 -19.41 8.29 10.71
CA ILE A 81 -18.40 9.13 11.35
C ILE A 81 -19.12 10.16 12.22
N GLN A 82 -18.88 10.12 13.53
CA GLN A 82 -19.47 11.05 14.49
C GLN A 82 -19.19 12.50 14.06
N GLY A 83 -20.24 13.31 13.99
CA GLY A 83 -20.18 14.70 13.55
C GLY A 83 -20.10 14.93 12.04
N GLN A 84 -19.89 13.90 11.22
CA GLN A 84 -19.90 14.00 9.75
C GLN A 84 -21.06 13.22 9.09
N GLY A 85 -21.60 12.21 9.77
CA GLY A 85 -22.69 11.39 9.26
C GLY A 85 -22.20 10.15 8.51
N PHE A 86 -22.93 9.72 7.49
CA PHE A 86 -22.55 8.55 6.69
C PHE A 86 -21.40 8.89 5.72
N PHE A 87 -20.38 8.03 5.67
CA PHE A 87 -19.26 8.17 4.73
C PHE A 87 -19.68 7.92 3.26
N SER A 88 -20.77 7.17 3.05
CA SER A 88 -21.37 6.91 1.74
C SER A 88 -22.90 6.93 1.88
N PRO A 89 -23.66 7.21 0.80
CA PRO A 89 -25.12 7.27 0.87
C PRO A 89 -25.72 5.99 1.48
N CYS A 90 -26.52 6.14 2.52
CA CYS A 90 -27.19 5.05 3.22
C CYS A 90 -28.67 5.40 3.39
N ASN A 91 -29.56 4.56 2.86
CA ASN A 91 -31.01 4.77 2.90
C ASN A 91 -31.74 3.91 3.95
N TRP A 92 -31.02 2.98 4.58
CA TRP A 92 -31.59 1.99 5.50
C TRP A 92 -31.26 2.27 6.97
N LEU A 93 -30.41 3.25 7.24
CA LEU A 93 -30.11 3.75 8.58
C LEU A 93 -30.53 5.21 8.74
N GLN A 94 -30.83 5.58 9.97
CA GLN A 94 -31.02 6.97 10.41
C GLN A 94 -30.02 7.28 11.54
N LEU A 95 -29.54 8.52 11.54
CA LEU A 95 -28.61 9.04 12.55
C LEU A 95 -29.29 10.08 13.42
N GLY A 96 -28.88 10.14 14.67
CA GLY A 96 -29.29 11.20 15.58
C GLY A 96 -28.76 10.99 16.98
N LEU A 97 -29.26 11.80 17.91
CA LEU A 97 -28.95 11.66 19.33
C LEU A 97 -30.03 10.80 20.01
N PHE A 98 -29.58 9.87 20.84
CA PHE A 98 -30.40 9.10 21.77
C PHE A 98 -29.90 9.41 23.18
N GLU A 99 -30.72 10.09 24.00
CA GLU A 99 -30.33 10.52 25.36
C GLU A 99 -28.98 11.26 25.41
N GLY A 100 -28.70 12.08 24.39
CA GLY A 100 -27.45 12.83 24.25
C GLY A 100 -26.31 12.04 23.58
N CYS A 101 -26.43 10.72 23.43
CA CYS A 101 -25.42 9.88 22.77
C CYS A 101 -25.64 9.83 21.24
N PRO A 102 -24.59 10.08 20.42
CA PRO A 102 -24.62 9.79 18.99
C PRO A 102 -24.99 8.33 18.73
N SER A 103 -26.03 8.11 17.94
CA SER A 103 -26.64 6.80 17.74
C SER A 103 -27.14 6.61 16.31
N VAL A 104 -27.28 5.34 15.94
CA VAL A 104 -27.78 4.91 14.63
C VAL A 104 -28.81 3.80 14.80
N TRP A 105 -29.88 3.84 13.99
CA TRP A 105 -30.96 2.84 14.01
C TRP A 105 -31.51 2.63 12.59
N MET A 106 -32.33 1.60 12.42
CA MET A 106 -32.99 1.28 11.15
C MET A 106 -33.95 2.40 10.72
N ALA A 107 -33.85 2.85 9.47
CA ALA A 107 -34.71 3.89 8.93
C ALA A 107 -36.19 3.48 8.98
N GLY A 108 -37.05 4.37 9.45
CA GLY A 108 -38.50 4.13 9.56
C GLY A 108 -38.92 3.27 10.77
N THR A 109 -38.01 3.00 11.71
CA THR A 109 -38.29 2.27 12.95
C THR A 109 -38.20 3.16 14.18
N ASP A 110 -38.85 2.75 15.28
CA ASP A 110 -38.72 3.43 16.58
C ASP A 110 -37.37 3.12 17.25
N ARG A 111 -36.82 4.11 17.95
CA ARG A 111 -35.47 4.07 18.51
C ARG A 111 -35.34 3.09 19.68
N GLY A 112 -36.42 2.73 20.37
CA GLY A 112 -36.41 1.69 21.41
C GLY A 112 -35.32 1.93 22.47
N THR A 113 -34.50 0.91 22.77
CA THR A 113 -33.35 1.01 23.67
C THR A 113 -32.03 1.22 22.92
N LEU A 114 -31.07 1.90 23.55
CA LEU A 114 -29.71 2.08 23.05
C LEU A 114 -28.78 0.96 23.52
N SER A 115 -28.15 0.26 22.58
CA SER A 115 -27.05 -0.67 22.82
C SER A 115 -25.71 0.06 22.68
N ILE A 116 -24.98 0.17 23.78
CA ILE A 116 -23.68 0.83 23.89
C ILE A 116 -22.75 -0.01 24.78
N PRO A 117 -21.48 -0.23 24.39
CA PRO A 117 -20.50 -0.88 25.27
C PRO A 117 -20.33 -0.09 26.57
N GLU A 118 -20.23 -0.78 27.71
CA GLU A 118 -20.18 -0.15 29.04
C GLU A 118 -19.07 0.90 29.19
N PHE A 119 -17.90 0.66 28.58
CA PHE A 119 -16.79 1.62 28.61
C PHE A 119 -17.02 2.87 27.74
N GLU A 120 -17.89 2.81 26.72
CA GLU A 120 -18.25 3.95 25.87
C GLU A 120 -19.25 4.88 26.57
N LEU A 121 -20.01 4.39 27.56
CA LEU A 121 -21.04 5.16 28.28
C LEU A 121 -20.50 6.45 28.92
N ASN A 122 -19.24 6.41 29.36
CA ASN A 122 -18.55 7.55 29.99
C ASN A 122 -17.85 8.48 28.99
N SER A 123 -17.73 8.10 27.72
CA SER A 123 -17.02 8.85 26.66
C SER A 123 -17.96 9.34 25.55
N ALA A 124 -19.21 8.88 25.53
CA ALA A 124 -20.22 9.17 24.52
C ALA A 124 -20.53 10.67 24.33
N MET A 125 -20.31 11.46 25.37
CA MET A 125 -20.61 12.89 25.41
C MET A 125 -19.45 13.77 24.97
N ASP A 126 -18.28 13.18 24.75
CA ASP A 126 -17.08 13.93 24.42
C ASP A 126 -16.92 14.07 22.89
N PRO A 127 -16.66 15.29 22.39
CA PRO A 127 -16.34 15.49 20.98
C PRO A 127 -15.14 14.65 20.55
N LEU A 128 -15.16 14.17 19.31
CA LEU A 128 -13.97 13.65 18.65
C LEU A 128 -12.91 14.77 18.63
N ILE A 129 -11.91 14.64 19.49
CA ILE A 129 -10.74 15.51 19.47
C ILE A 129 -9.95 15.17 18.20
N ARG A 130 -9.76 16.17 17.34
CA ARG A 130 -8.92 15.99 16.14
C ARG A 130 -7.48 15.72 16.56
N VAL A 131 -6.74 14.98 15.74
CA VAL A 131 -5.34 14.63 16.08
C VAL A 131 -4.49 15.88 16.31
N GLU A 132 -4.77 16.95 15.57
CA GLU A 132 -4.14 18.26 15.69
C GLU A 132 -4.40 18.88 17.08
N GLU A 133 -5.65 18.88 17.51
CA GLU A 133 -6.07 19.38 18.82
C GLU A 133 -5.50 18.56 19.97
N LEU A 134 -5.44 17.22 19.84
CA LEU A 134 -4.81 16.34 20.81
C LEU A 134 -3.31 16.69 21.00
N ARG A 135 -2.62 17.13 19.94
CA ARG A 135 -1.18 17.48 19.99
C ARG A 135 -0.93 18.83 20.64
N GLU A 136 -1.75 19.80 20.30
CA GLU A 136 -1.62 21.17 20.78
C GLU A 136 -1.99 21.25 22.25
N SER A 137 -3.11 20.62 22.61
CA SER A 137 -3.74 20.80 23.91
C SER A 137 -3.43 19.70 24.91
N PHE A 138 -2.93 18.52 24.50
CA PHE A 138 -2.69 17.39 25.40
C PHE A 138 -1.24 16.88 25.38
N GLU A 139 -0.81 16.31 26.50
CA GLU A 139 0.47 15.60 26.67
C GLU A 139 0.23 14.13 27.01
N LEU A 140 1.04 13.23 26.46
CA LEU A 140 0.98 11.80 26.78
C LEU A 140 1.60 11.57 28.17
N ILE A 141 0.82 11.10 29.12
CA ILE A 141 1.26 10.89 30.51
C ILE A 141 1.47 9.42 30.88
N GLY A 142 1.00 8.47 30.07
CA GLY A 142 1.23 7.05 30.36
C GLY A 142 0.49 6.08 29.45
N LEU A 143 0.69 4.79 29.73
CA LEU A 143 0.02 3.67 29.08
C LEU A 143 -0.77 2.87 30.12
N LYS A 144 -1.93 2.35 29.72
CA LYS A 144 -2.78 1.40 30.48
C LYS A 144 -3.03 0.14 29.64
N ALA A 145 -3.63 -0.87 30.26
CA ALA A 145 -4.05 -2.14 29.63
C ALA A 145 -2.93 -2.80 28.81
N ASN A 146 -1.78 -3.09 29.45
CA ASN A 146 -0.62 -3.73 28.82
C ASN A 146 -0.06 -3.01 27.58
N GLY A 147 -0.22 -1.68 27.50
CA GLY A 147 0.28 -0.87 26.38
C GLY A 147 -0.72 -0.66 25.25
N THR A 148 -1.95 -1.17 25.40
CA THR A 148 -3.02 -1.01 24.41
C THR A 148 -3.82 0.27 24.60
N VAL A 149 -3.67 1.00 25.70
CA VAL A 149 -4.37 2.27 25.92
C VAL A 149 -3.37 3.37 26.26
N GLU A 150 -3.38 4.47 25.51
CA GLU A 150 -2.63 5.68 25.86
C GLU A 150 -3.48 6.63 26.70
N VAL A 151 -2.83 7.28 27.66
CA VAL A 151 -3.46 8.28 28.55
C VAL A 151 -2.85 9.64 28.27
N TYR A 152 -3.69 10.57 27.88
CA TYR A 152 -3.36 11.96 27.57
C TYR A 152 -3.92 12.88 28.66
N ARG A 153 -3.21 13.97 28.97
CA ARG A 153 -3.65 15.01 29.90
C ARG A 153 -3.69 16.35 29.18
N HIS A 154 -4.77 17.10 29.30
CA HIS A 154 -4.86 18.44 28.76
C HIS A 154 -3.88 19.34 29.51
N LYS A 155 -3.01 20.05 28.78
CA LYS A 155 -1.88 20.83 29.33
C LYS A 155 -2.34 21.96 30.25
N THR A 156 -3.50 22.56 29.98
CA THR A 156 -4.07 23.64 30.80
C THR A 156 -5.14 23.16 31.78
N THR A 157 -6.13 22.36 31.36
CA THR A 157 -7.26 21.97 32.24
C THR A 157 -6.96 20.74 33.11
N GLY A 158 -5.92 19.97 32.80
CA GLY A 158 -5.59 18.74 33.51
C GLY A 158 -6.51 17.55 33.18
N GLU A 159 -7.49 17.74 32.30
CA GLU A 159 -8.46 16.73 31.90
C GLU A 159 -7.79 15.52 31.22
N LEU A 160 -8.26 14.30 31.52
CA LEU A 160 -7.68 13.07 30.99
C LEU A 160 -8.45 12.53 29.79
N ARG A 161 -7.70 12.06 28.78
CA ARG A 161 -8.22 11.41 27.57
C ARG A 161 -7.56 10.06 27.35
N TYR A 162 -8.34 9.08 26.91
CA TYR A 162 -7.90 7.69 26.76
C TYR A 162 -8.02 7.24 25.30
N VAL A 163 -6.96 6.67 24.74
CA VAL A 163 -6.91 6.25 23.33
C VAL A 163 -6.54 4.77 23.24
N GLY A 164 -7.49 3.93 22.83
CA GLY A 164 -7.27 2.49 22.61
C GLY A 164 -6.54 2.18 21.30
N ARG A 165 -5.66 1.19 21.31
CA ARG A 165 -4.81 0.74 20.19
C ARG A 165 -5.07 -0.73 19.88
N PRO A 166 -5.16 -1.11 18.58
CA PRO A 166 -5.43 -2.49 18.18
C PRO A 166 -4.23 -3.45 18.33
N PHE A 167 -2.99 -2.98 18.54
CA PHE A 167 -1.82 -3.85 18.72
C PHE A 167 -0.76 -3.27 19.67
N ASN A 168 -0.05 -4.15 20.40
CA ASN A 168 1.16 -3.84 21.19
C ASN A 168 2.26 -3.30 20.28
N SER A 169 2.31 -1.98 20.09
CA SER A 169 3.39 -1.34 19.33
C SER A 169 4.28 -0.51 20.24
N VAL A 170 5.53 -0.94 20.34
CA VAL A 170 6.67 -0.22 20.96
C VAL A 170 7.04 1.05 20.17
N ARG A 171 6.20 1.47 19.20
CA ARG A 171 6.37 2.71 18.41
C ARG A 171 5.27 3.70 18.77
N LYS A 172 5.68 4.93 19.07
CA LYS A 172 4.75 6.02 19.39
C LYS A 172 3.98 6.43 18.12
N TRP A 173 2.66 6.26 18.10
CA TRP A 173 1.75 6.48 16.95
C TRP A 173 1.71 7.91 16.39
N TRP A 174 1.90 8.94 17.23
CA TRP A 174 2.01 10.36 16.81
C TRP A 174 3.07 10.62 15.73
N GLN A 175 4.02 9.69 15.52
CA GLN A 175 5.01 9.74 14.44
C GLN A 175 4.39 9.47 13.06
N PHE A 176 3.28 8.75 12.96
CA PHE A 176 2.52 8.55 11.72
C PHE A 176 1.83 9.84 11.25
N TRP A 177 1.38 10.66 12.20
CA TRP A 177 0.64 11.89 11.94
C TRP A 177 1.54 13.12 11.73
N LYS A 178 2.88 12.98 11.84
CA LYS A 178 3.83 14.09 11.60
C LYS A 178 3.91 14.50 10.13
N ARG A 179 3.20 13.80 9.24
CA ARG A 179 3.10 14.18 7.84
C ARG A 179 1.95 15.16 7.67
N PRO A 180 2.17 16.37 7.12
CA PRO A 180 1.06 17.20 6.67
C PRO A 180 0.17 16.36 5.75
N GLN A 181 -1.15 16.49 5.88
CA GLN A 181 -2.09 15.92 4.91
C GLN A 181 -1.79 16.60 3.58
N GLU A 182 -0.95 15.96 2.77
CA GLU A 182 -0.66 16.42 1.43
C GLU A 182 -1.98 16.34 0.63
N PRO A 183 -2.31 17.38 -0.17
CA PRO A 183 -3.61 17.49 -0.82
C PRO A 183 -3.95 16.25 -1.65
N LEU A 184 -5.25 15.91 -1.69
CA LEU A 184 -5.78 14.85 -2.55
C LEU A 184 -5.40 15.14 -4.01
N VAL A 185 -5.02 14.11 -4.77
CA VAL A 185 -4.75 14.27 -6.19
C VAL A 185 -6.07 14.31 -6.95
N ASP A 186 -6.28 15.37 -7.72
CA ASP A 186 -7.47 15.62 -8.53
C ASP A 186 -7.13 16.17 -9.92
N ALA A 187 -8.16 16.48 -10.71
CA ALA A 187 -8.00 17.02 -12.06
C ALA A 187 -7.20 18.33 -12.11
N ASN A 188 -7.20 19.13 -11.04
CA ASN A 188 -6.56 20.44 -11.01
C ASN A 188 -5.08 20.36 -10.60
N ASN A 189 -4.67 19.36 -9.83
CA ASN A 189 -3.32 19.29 -9.27
C ASN A 189 -2.49 18.05 -9.68
N HIS A 190 -3.06 17.05 -10.36
CA HIS A 190 -2.36 15.81 -10.71
C HIS A 190 -1.05 16.03 -11.47
N ASN A 191 -1.00 16.95 -12.43
CA ASN A 191 0.22 17.26 -13.18
C ASN A 191 1.31 17.89 -12.31
N GLN A 192 0.93 18.77 -11.38
CA GLN A 192 1.87 19.38 -10.44
C GLN A 192 2.44 18.34 -9.48
N VAL A 193 1.59 17.46 -8.94
CA VAL A 193 2.01 16.38 -8.04
C VAL A 193 2.90 15.38 -8.78
N TYR A 194 2.56 15.04 -10.03
CA TYR A 194 3.40 14.23 -10.90
C TYR A 194 4.79 14.84 -11.07
N GLN A 195 4.87 16.11 -11.48
CA GLN A 195 6.16 16.75 -11.73
C GLN A 195 7.02 16.82 -10.47
N ALA A 196 6.42 17.25 -9.34
CA ALA A 196 7.14 17.31 -8.07
C ALA A 196 7.63 15.94 -7.59
N ALA A 197 6.91 14.86 -7.92
CA ALA A 197 7.35 13.51 -7.60
C ALA A 197 8.48 13.03 -8.53
N VAL A 198 8.38 13.36 -9.83
CA VAL A 198 9.45 13.11 -10.80
C VAL A 198 10.74 13.80 -10.38
N ASP A 199 10.69 15.07 -9.97
CA ASP A 199 11.87 15.82 -9.54
C ASP A 199 12.59 15.16 -8.34
N LEU A 200 11.85 14.45 -7.48
CA LEU A 200 12.43 13.69 -6.36
C LEU A 200 13.11 12.39 -6.79
N ILE A 201 12.71 11.80 -7.93
CA ILE A 201 13.16 10.49 -8.41
C ILE A 201 14.20 10.63 -9.53
N GLN A 202 14.09 11.69 -10.35
CA GLN A 202 14.92 11.95 -11.52
C GLN A 202 16.43 11.79 -11.25
N PRO A 203 16.99 12.24 -10.11
CA PRO A 203 18.43 12.08 -9.83
C PRO A 203 18.91 10.62 -9.70
N TYR A 204 17.98 9.67 -9.58
CA TYR A 204 18.27 8.25 -9.34
C TYR A 204 18.01 7.35 -10.55
N VAL A 205 17.47 7.90 -11.65
CA VAL A 205 17.06 7.14 -12.83
C VAL A 205 18.22 6.34 -13.44
N GLU A 206 19.36 6.98 -13.67
CA GLU A 206 20.50 6.35 -14.35
C GLU A 206 21.11 5.18 -13.55
N HIS A 207 20.96 5.19 -12.23
CA HIS A 207 21.63 4.27 -11.32
C HIS A 207 20.67 3.34 -10.54
N HIS A 208 19.39 3.25 -10.95
CA HIS A 208 18.36 2.60 -10.13
C HIS A 208 18.49 1.07 -10.01
N LEU A 209 19.22 0.43 -10.93
CA LEU A 209 19.57 -1.00 -10.87
C LEU A 209 20.93 -1.25 -10.20
N GLU A 210 21.67 -0.20 -9.87
CA GLU A 210 22.94 -0.33 -9.16
C GLU A 210 22.70 -0.70 -7.69
N GLN A 211 23.59 -1.52 -7.13
CA GLN A 211 23.50 -1.90 -5.72
C GLN A 211 24.11 -0.87 -4.76
N ALA A 212 24.27 0.38 -5.20
CA ALA A 212 24.88 1.43 -4.39
C ALA A 212 24.03 1.73 -3.13
N PRO A 213 24.65 1.85 -1.94
CA PRO A 213 23.90 2.09 -0.71
C PRO A 213 23.29 3.50 -0.70
N LEU A 214 21.97 3.58 -0.56
CA LEU A 214 21.28 4.86 -0.42
C LEU A 214 21.45 5.44 0.99
N ASN A 215 21.83 6.73 1.05
CA ASN A 215 21.82 7.47 2.31
C ASN A 215 20.38 7.73 2.80
N ARG A 216 20.25 8.22 4.04
CA ARG A 216 18.93 8.45 4.69
C ARG A 216 18.09 9.50 3.94
N ALA A 217 18.71 10.54 3.39
CA ALA A 217 18.01 11.60 2.68
C ALA A 217 17.44 11.09 1.34
N ALA A 218 18.25 10.34 0.58
CA ALA A 218 17.85 9.70 -0.66
C ALA A 218 16.67 8.74 -0.47
N ARG A 219 16.75 7.86 0.54
CA ARG A 219 15.63 6.98 0.91
C ARG A 219 14.35 7.75 1.24
N LYS A 220 14.47 8.90 1.93
CA LYS A 220 13.32 9.74 2.27
C LYS A 220 12.72 10.40 1.03
N GLN A 221 13.56 10.90 0.12
CA GLN A 221 13.13 11.52 -1.14
C GLN A 221 12.40 10.50 -2.03
N LEU A 222 13.01 9.33 -2.25
CA LEU A 222 12.42 8.25 -3.06
C LEU A 222 11.07 7.79 -2.51
N ARG A 223 10.97 7.54 -1.19
CA ARG A 223 9.69 7.15 -0.57
C ARG A 223 8.62 8.22 -0.72
N ARG A 224 8.99 9.51 -0.64
CA ARG A 224 8.06 10.61 -0.87
C ARG A 224 7.59 10.64 -2.34
N GLY A 225 8.50 10.48 -3.29
CA GLY A 225 8.18 10.34 -4.71
C GLY A 225 7.20 9.19 -4.96
N CYS A 226 7.47 8.00 -4.39
CA CYS A 226 6.56 6.84 -4.47
C CYS A 226 5.15 7.16 -3.99
N GLU A 227 5.03 7.79 -2.81
CA GLU A 227 3.73 8.12 -2.23
C GLU A 227 2.94 9.14 -3.05
N MET A 228 3.63 10.09 -3.70
CA MET A 228 3.02 11.10 -4.56
C MET A 228 2.57 10.46 -5.89
N LEU A 229 3.46 9.71 -6.56
CA LEU A 229 3.11 9.02 -7.81
C LEU A 229 2.04 7.95 -7.62
N SER A 230 2.00 7.26 -6.47
CA SER A 230 0.94 6.30 -6.16
C SER A 230 -0.44 6.98 -6.18
N ARG A 231 -0.54 8.21 -5.69
CA ARG A 231 -1.79 9.00 -5.74
C ARG A 231 -2.10 9.47 -7.17
N VAL A 232 -1.09 9.86 -7.95
CA VAL A 232 -1.26 10.17 -9.38
C VAL A 232 -1.82 8.97 -10.14
N VAL A 233 -1.29 7.78 -9.89
CA VAL A 233 -1.74 6.53 -10.54
C VAL A 233 -3.10 6.07 -10.03
N GLN A 234 -3.46 6.33 -8.76
CA GLN A 234 -4.82 6.08 -8.26
C GLN A 234 -5.85 6.96 -8.99
N PHE A 235 -5.51 8.22 -9.25
CA PHE A 235 -6.36 9.14 -10.01
C PHE A 235 -6.39 8.84 -11.51
N ASN A 236 -5.21 8.58 -12.11
CA ASN A 236 -5.05 8.23 -13.53
C ASN A 236 -4.27 6.91 -13.67
N PRO A 237 -4.97 5.75 -13.64
CA PRO A 237 -4.33 4.43 -13.75
C PRO A 237 -3.61 4.17 -15.07
N SER A 238 -3.93 4.93 -16.12
CA SER A 238 -3.32 4.83 -17.46
C SER A 238 -2.06 5.68 -17.65
N ASN A 239 -1.60 6.39 -16.62
CA ASN A 239 -0.37 7.18 -16.69
C ASN A 239 0.87 6.26 -16.64
N TRP A 240 1.26 5.70 -17.80
CA TRP A 240 2.43 4.82 -17.91
C TRP A 240 3.74 5.52 -17.49
N PRO A 241 3.99 6.82 -17.73
CA PRO A 241 5.19 7.48 -17.22
C PRO A 241 5.26 7.49 -15.69
N ALA A 242 4.14 7.73 -15.00
CA ALA A 242 4.09 7.70 -13.54
C ALA A 242 4.37 6.29 -12.98
N LEU A 243 3.84 5.25 -13.64
CA LEU A 243 4.15 3.85 -13.32
C LEU A 243 5.62 3.53 -13.54
N TRP A 244 6.22 4.04 -14.62
CA TRP A 244 7.63 3.86 -14.90
C TRP A 244 8.50 4.50 -13.80
N PHE A 245 8.23 5.75 -13.40
CA PHE A 245 8.95 6.39 -12.30
C PHE A 245 8.73 5.72 -10.94
N LEU A 246 7.54 5.15 -10.69
CA LEU A 246 7.30 4.31 -9.51
C LEU A 246 8.23 3.08 -9.51
N GLY A 247 8.34 2.41 -10.66
CA GLY A 247 9.25 1.28 -10.85
C GLY A 247 10.71 1.65 -10.54
N ILE A 248 11.17 2.78 -11.06
CA ILE A 248 12.51 3.33 -10.78
C ILE A 248 12.70 3.50 -9.26
N ALA A 249 11.76 4.16 -8.60
CA ALA A 249 11.89 4.46 -7.18
C ALA A 249 11.85 3.21 -6.29
N HIS A 250 10.96 2.24 -6.59
CA HIS A 250 10.93 0.95 -5.90
C HIS A 250 12.21 0.14 -6.14
N SER A 251 12.78 0.19 -7.35
CA SER A 251 14.07 -0.45 -7.64
C SER A 251 15.20 0.11 -6.79
N CYS A 252 15.34 1.44 -6.72
CA CYS A 252 16.32 2.10 -5.86
C CYS A 252 16.15 1.69 -4.39
N LEU A 253 14.90 1.57 -3.93
CA LEU A 253 14.56 1.15 -2.56
C LEU A 253 14.76 -0.36 -2.30
N ARG A 254 15.16 -1.13 -3.33
CA ARG A 254 15.32 -2.59 -3.31
C ARG A 254 14.02 -3.35 -3.06
N GLU A 255 12.91 -2.75 -3.44
CA GLU A 255 11.56 -3.31 -3.40
C GLU A 255 11.26 -3.91 -4.79
N LEU A 256 12.02 -4.94 -5.19
CA LEU A 256 12.10 -5.44 -6.58
C LEU A 256 10.77 -5.94 -7.15
N GLU A 257 9.95 -6.59 -6.34
CA GLU A 257 8.64 -7.12 -6.72
C GLU A 257 7.62 -5.99 -6.94
N ALA A 258 7.72 -4.91 -6.16
CA ALA A 258 6.92 -3.71 -6.38
C ALA A 258 7.36 -3.02 -7.68
N ALA A 259 8.68 -2.91 -7.91
CA ALA A 259 9.22 -2.38 -9.16
C ALA A 259 8.75 -3.19 -10.37
N TYR A 260 8.77 -4.52 -10.27
CA TYR A 260 8.25 -5.41 -11.32
C TYR A 260 6.79 -5.15 -11.62
N SER A 261 5.93 -5.07 -10.58
CA SER A 261 4.50 -4.77 -10.76
C SER A 261 4.29 -3.44 -11.49
N ASP A 262 5.02 -2.39 -11.10
CA ASP A 262 4.87 -1.06 -11.71
C ASP A 262 5.38 -1.02 -13.16
N PHE A 263 6.55 -1.58 -13.44
CA PHE A 263 7.07 -1.67 -14.82
C PHE A 263 6.23 -2.58 -15.71
N HIS A 264 5.70 -3.68 -15.18
CA HIS A 264 4.83 -4.57 -15.93
C HIS A 264 3.52 -3.86 -16.30
N ARG A 265 2.94 -3.09 -15.39
CA ARG A 265 1.78 -2.23 -15.69
C ARG A 265 2.11 -1.14 -16.71
N ALA A 266 3.27 -0.50 -16.59
CA ALA A 266 3.73 0.49 -17.58
C ALA A 266 3.89 -0.16 -18.97
N TYR A 267 4.50 -1.34 -19.04
CA TYR A 267 4.70 -2.09 -20.29
C TYR A 267 3.37 -2.52 -20.91
N ALA A 268 2.40 -2.95 -20.09
CA ALA A 268 1.07 -3.31 -20.57
C ALA A 268 0.34 -2.13 -21.24
N LEU A 269 0.57 -0.90 -20.76
CA LEU A 269 0.00 0.33 -21.33
C LEU A 269 0.78 0.83 -22.55
N GLU A 270 2.10 0.67 -22.56
CA GLU A 270 2.99 1.23 -23.59
C GLU A 270 4.07 0.23 -24.03
N LYS A 271 3.65 -0.81 -24.76
CA LYS A 271 4.54 -1.86 -25.29
C LYS A 271 5.52 -1.36 -26.35
N ALA A 272 5.23 -0.21 -26.98
CA ALA A 272 6.07 0.29 -28.06
C ALA A 272 7.32 1.00 -27.55
N ASN A 273 7.33 1.47 -26.30
CA ASN A 273 8.42 2.23 -25.73
C ASN A 273 9.61 1.33 -25.29
N PRO A 274 10.78 1.45 -25.93
CA PRO A 274 11.94 0.62 -25.61
C PRO A 274 12.45 0.80 -24.18
N SER A 275 12.28 1.98 -23.59
CA SER A 275 12.72 2.25 -22.21
C SER A 275 11.90 1.48 -21.19
N VAL A 276 10.58 1.39 -21.36
CA VAL A 276 9.72 0.64 -20.45
C VAL A 276 10.06 -0.86 -20.49
N SER A 277 10.24 -1.41 -21.69
CA SER A 277 10.60 -2.82 -21.83
C SER A 277 12.02 -3.11 -21.35
N ARG A 278 12.96 -2.18 -21.49
CA ARG A 278 14.32 -2.30 -20.95
C ARG A 278 14.30 -2.40 -19.43
N GLU A 279 13.53 -1.54 -18.75
CA GLU A 279 13.47 -1.58 -17.28
C GLU A 279 12.77 -2.84 -16.75
N LEU A 280 11.69 -3.27 -17.41
CA LEU A 280 11.04 -4.53 -17.04
C LEU A 280 12.00 -5.71 -17.19
N ALA A 281 12.76 -5.78 -18.29
CA ALA A 281 13.78 -6.80 -18.48
C ALA A 281 14.87 -6.74 -17.40
N GLY A 282 15.36 -5.53 -17.06
CA GLY A 282 16.34 -5.32 -15.99
C GLY A 282 15.85 -5.83 -14.63
N ILE A 283 14.59 -5.55 -14.27
CA ILE A 283 13.99 -6.07 -13.04
C ILE A 283 13.75 -7.57 -13.08
N CYS A 284 13.37 -8.14 -14.23
CA CYS A 284 13.29 -9.59 -14.40
C CYS A 284 14.65 -10.26 -14.13
N LEU A 285 15.75 -9.68 -14.61
CA LEU A 285 17.11 -10.16 -14.30
C LEU A 285 17.40 -10.08 -12.80
N ALA A 286 17.03 -8.98 -12.13
CA ALA A 286 17.22 -8.79 -10.68
C ALA A 286 16.38 -9.74 -9.82
N LEU A 287 15.25 -10.21 -10.34
CA LEU A 287 14.37 -11.20 -9.73
C LEU A 287 14.71 -12.65 -10.12
N GLY A 288 15.69 -12.86 -11.01
CA GLY A 288 16.05 -14.19 -11.51
C GLY A 288 15.04 -14.79 -12.50
N ARG A 289 14.15 -13.96 -13.06
CA ARG A 289 13.16 -14.33 -14.07
C ARG A 289 13.80 -14.34 -15.46
N GLY A 290 14.79 -15.23 -15.65
CA GLY A 290 15.60 -15.29 -16.87
C GLY A 290 14.79 -15.48 -18.15
N GLU A 291 13.88 -16.47 -18.17
CA GLU A 291 13.05 -16.76 -19.36
C GLU A 291 12.17 -15.56 -19.76
N GLU A 292 11.55 -14.89 -18.79
CA GLU A 292 10.74 -13.70 -19.04
C GLU A 292 11.60 -12.55 -19.60
N ALA A 293 12.80 -12.34 -19.04
CA ALA A 293 13.75 -11.37 -19.56
C ALA A 293 14.20 -11.69 -21.00
N VAL A 294 14.43 -12.97 -21.33
CA VAL A 294 14.77 -13.43 -22.69
C VAL A 294 13.67 -13.04 -23.69
N HIS A 295 12.41 -13.28 -23.34
CA HIS A 295 11.26 -12.90 -24.17
C HIS A 295 11.19 -11.39 -24.40
N LEU A 296 11.24 -10.60 -23.33
CA LEU A 296 11.18 -9.14 -23.41
C LEU A 296 12.35 -8.56 -24.23
N CYS A 297 13.57 -8.98 -23.96
CA CYS A 297 14.74 -8.52 -24.71
C CYS A 297 14.63 -8.85 -26.21
N ARG A 298 14.12 -10.04 -26.57
CA ARG A 298 13.93 -10.44 -27.96
C ARG A 298 12.95 -9.52 -28.69
N GLU A 299 11.84 -9.13 -28.04
CA GLU A 299 10.87 -8.20 -28.63
C GLU A 299 11.45 -6.82 -28.86
N VAL A 300 12.22 -6.28 -27.91
CA VAL A 300 12.85 -4.95 -28.08
C VAL A 300 13.92 -4.98 -29.16
N LEU A 301 14.72 -6.06 -29.22
CA LEU A 301 15.78 -6.21 -30.21
C LEU A 301 15.25 -6.36 -31.66
N GLN A 302 13.99 -6.75 -31.87
CA GLN A 302 13.38 -6.69 -33.20
C GLN A 302 13.29 -5.25 -33.73
N LYS A 303 13.14 -4.27 -32.83
CA LYS A 303 13.03 -2.84 -33.17
C LYS A 303 14.38 -2.13 -33.13
N ALA A 304 15.28 -2.58 -32.25
CA ALA A 304 16.62 -2.00 -32.06
C ALA A 304 17.71 -3.08 -32.17
N PRO A 305 17.91 -3.69 -33.36
CA PRO A 305 18.77 -4.87 -33.53
C PRO A 305 20.26 -4.61 -33.32
N THR A 306 20.68 -3.34 -33.27
CA THR A 306 22.07 -2.91 -33.12
C THR A 306 22.35 -2.20 -31.79
N ASP A 307 21.41 -2.21 -30.85
CA ASP A 307 21.61 -1.65 -29.51
C ASP A 307 22.50 -2.61 -28.69
N ALA A 308 23.79 -2.30 -28.60
CA ALA A 308 24.77 -3.12 -27.90
C ALA A 308 24.41 -3.35 -26.41
N GLY A 309 23.84 -2.35 -25.74
CA GLY A 309 23.41 -2.45 -24.34
C GLY A 309 22.27 -3.46 -24.16
N LEU A 310 21.26 -3.39 -25.04
CA LEU A 310 20.16 -4.37 -25.04
C LEU A 310 20.63 -5.78 -25.39
N ILE A 311 21.57 -5.94 -26.33
CA ILE A 311 22.16 -7.25 -26.64
C ILE A 311 22.93 -7.80 -25.44
N SER A 312 23.61 -6.94 -24.67
CA SER A 312 24.30 -7.32 -23.43
C SER A 312 23.32 -7.83 -22.37
N ASN A 313 22.22 -7.11 -22.16
CA ASN A 313 21.14 -7.55 -21.26
C ASN A 313 20.50 -8.87 -21.73
N TYR A 314 20.32 -9.06 -23.05
CA TYR A 314 19.84 -10.32 -23.61
C TYR A 314 20.80 -11.49 -23.34
N ALA A 315 22.11 -11.27 -23.47
CA ALA A 315 23.11 -12.29 -23.15
C ALA A 315 23.05 -12.69 -21.66
N LEU A 316 22.86 -11.71 -20.77
CA LEU A 316 22.70 -11.95 -19.34
C LEU A 316 21.39 -12.68 -19.02
N ALA A 317 20.28 -12.35 -19.70
CA ALA A 317 19.02 -13.06 -19.60
C ALA A 317 19.15 -14.53 -19.99
N LEU A 318 19.83 -14.79 -21.13
CA LEU A 318 20.13 -16.14 -21.59
C LEU A 318 20.99 -16.91 -20.59
N LEU A 319 21.98 -16.25 -19.97
CA LEU A 319 22.80 -16.88 -18.93
C LEU A 319 21.96 -17.27 -17.71
N ILE A 320 21.06 -16.40 -17.22
CA ILE A 320 20.18 -16.71 -16.08
C ILE A 320 19.12 -17.77 -16.44
N ALA A 321 18.73 -17.85 -17.71
CA ALA A 321 17.85 -18.89 -18.25
C ALA A 321 18.59 -20.20 -18.61
N ASP A 322 19.86 -20.37 -18.21
CA ASP A 322 20.67 -21.57 -18.48
C ASP A 322 20.98 -21.84 -19.98
N ASN A 323 20.77 -20.85 -20.84
CA ASN A 323 21.06 -20.90 -22.28
C ASN A 323 22.50 -20.41 -22.58
N ILE A 324 23.50 -21.04 -21.96
CA ILE A 324 24.90 -20.56 -21.93
C ILE A 324 25.50 -20.37 -23.33
N THR A 325 25.25 -21.30 -24.26
CA THR A 325 25.78 -21.21 -25.64
C THR A 325 25.23 -19.99 -26.39
N GLN A 326 23.94 -19.70 -26.24
CA GLN A 326 23.33 -18.52 -26.86
C GLN A 326 23.79 -17.24 -26.16
N ALA A 327 23.96 -17.27 -24.83
CA ALA A 327 24.51 -16.15 -24.08
C ALA A 327 25.91 -15.76 -24.59
N GLU A 328 26.78 -16.74 -24.86
CA GLU A 328 28.11 -16.51 -25.43
C GLU A 328 28.02 -15.88 -26.82
N ALA A 329 27.15 -16.38 -27.70
CA ALA A 329 26.96 -15.78 -29.03
C ALA A 329 26.45 -14.32 -28.94
N ALA A 330 25.49 -14.05 -28.05
CA ALA A 330 24.91 -12.72 -27.86
C ALA A 330 25.93 -11.72 -27.31
N VAL A 331 26.69 -12.08 -26.27
CA VAL A 331 27.68 -11.17 -25.68
C VAL A 331 28.82 -10.86 -26.66
N GLN A 332 29.23 -11.83 -27.49
CA GLN A 332 30.21 -11.60 -28.55
C GLN A 332 29.67 -10.65 -29.64
N ASN A 333 28.38 -10.72 -29.95
CA ASN A 333 27.74 -9.77 -30.85
C ASN A 333 27.73 -8.35 -30.26
N SER A 334 27.37 -8.21 -28.98
CA SER A 334 27.42 -6.91 -28.28
C SER A 334 28.84 -6.31 -28.27
N LEU A 335 29.87 -7.11 -27.98
CA LEU A 335 31.28 -6.68 -28.01
C LEU A 335 31.75 -6.27 -29.40
N LYS A 336 31.24 -6.86 -30.48
CA LYS A 336 31.55 -6.41 -31.85
C LYS A 336 30.99 -5.01 -32.13
N LEU A 337 29.81 -4.71 -31.60
CA LEU A 337 29.14 -3.42 -31.78
C LEU A 337 29.74 -2.32 -30.89
N ASN A 338 30.12 -2.66 -29.65
CA ASN A 338 30.80 -1.75 -28.73
C ASN A 338 31.90 -2.48 -27.93
N PRO A 339 33.14 -2.54 -28.46
CA PRO A 339 34.24 -3.26 -27.82
C PRO A 339 34.69 -2.67 -26.47
N ASN A 340 34.46 -1.38 -26.26
CA ASN A 340 34.96 -0.64 -25.11
C ASN A 340 33.96 -0.57 -23.95
N ASP A 341 32.77 -1.18 -24.08
CA ASP A 341 31.79 -1.20 -22.99
C ASP A 341 32.23 -2.11 -21.84
N GLN A 342 32.59 -1.50 -20.72
CA GLN A 342 33.11 -2.18 -19.55
C GLN A 342 32.10 -3.17 -18.93
N ILE A 343 30.80 -2.87 -19.03
CA ILE A 343 29.73 -3.73 -18.53
C ILE A 343 29.68 -5.01 -19.37
N THR A 344 29.61 -4.89 -20.69
CA THR A 344 29.59 -6.04 -21.61
C THR A 344 30.86 -6.88 -21.49
N GLN A 345 32.04 -6.28 -21.33
CA GLN A 345 33.27 -7.03 -21.07
C GLN A 345 33.19 -7.85 -19.77
N THR A 346 32.55 -7.32 -18.74
CA THR A 346 32.34 -8.01 -17.45
C THR A 346 31.38 -9.18 -17.63
N VAL A 347 30.27 -8.98 -18.33
CA VAL A 347 29.30 -10.03 -18.67
C VAL A 347 29.95 -11.15 -19.50
N ALA A 348 30.81 -10.81 -20.46
CA ALA A 348 31.53 -11.79 -21.28
C ALA A 348 32.47 -12.68 -20.44
N LYS A 349 33.23 -12.07 -19.52
CA LYS A 349 34.11 -12.80 -18.59
C LYS A 349 33.31 -13.74 -17.70
N LEU A 350 32.15 -13.30 -17.21
CA LEU A 350 31.25 -14.12 -16.41
C LEU A 350 30.74 -15.34 -17.20
N ILE A 351 30.19 -15.12 -18.40
CA ILE A 351 29.67 -16.20 -19.26
C ILE A 351 30.78 -17.22 -19.56
N ALA A 352 31.99 -16.77 -19.90
CA ALA A 352 33.13 -17.65 -20.16
C ALA A 352 33.53 -18.47 -18.91
N SER A 353 33.43 -17.87 -17.72
CA SER A 353 33.76 -18.53 -16.45
C SER A 353 32.72 -19.60 -16.09
N VAL A 354 31.44 -19.32 -16.33
CA VAL A 354 30.34 -20.30 -16.17
C VAL A 354 30.50 -21.44 -17.17
N ARG A 355 30.76 -21.15 -18.45
CA ARG A 355 30.94 -22.17 -19.50
C ARG A 355 32.10 -23.12 -19.21
N THR A 356 33.18 -22.61 -18.62
CA THR A 356 34.38 -23.41 -18.28
C THR A 356 34.29 -24.09 -16.90
N GLY A 357 33.15 -23.95 -16.18
CA GLY A 357 32.94 -24.52 -14.86
C GLY A 357 33.74 -23.84 -13.74
N ARG A 358 34.36 -22.69 -14.00
CA ARG A 358 35.16 -21.92 -13.02
C ARG A 358 34.30 -21.07 -12.09
N ALA A 359 33.06 -20.79 -12.48
CA ALA A 359 32.07 -20.07 -11.68
C ALA A 359 30.71 -20.75 -11.78
N ALA A 360 29.93 -20.69 -10.71
CA ALA A 360 28.52 -21.07 -10.76
C ALA A 360 27.73 -20.08 -11.62
N ARG A 361 26.71 -20.58 -12.32
CA ARG A 361 25.74 -19.75 -13.03
C ARG A 361 25.01 -18.86 -12.01
N PRO A 362 24.88 -17.54 -12.26
CA PRO A 362 24.07 -16.69 -11.41
C PRO A 362 22.59 -17.05 -11.56
N ASP A 363 21.86 -16.99 -10.45
CA ASP A 363 20.41 -17.10 -10.38
C ASP A 363 19.71 -15.77 -10.73
N ARG A 364 20.41 -14.64 -10.54
CA ARG A 364 19.92 -13.28 -10.83
C ARG A 364 21.07 -12.30 -11.07
N TRP A 365 20.75 -11.10 -11.56
CA TRP A 365 21.73 -10.04 -11.76
C TRP A 365 21.21 -8.66 -11.31
N PRO A 366 22.03 -7.86 -10.60
CA PRO A 366 23.36 -8.20 -10.08
C PRO A 366 23.30 -9.30 -9.00
N PRO A 367 24.35 -10.13 -8.87
CA PRO A 367 24.34 -11.24 -7.91
C PRO A 367 24.16 -10.73 -6.49
N THR A 368 23.64 -11.60 -5.62
CA THR A 368 23.51 -11.29 -4.20
C THR A 368 24.90 -10.99 -3.63
N PRO A 369 25.10 -9.89 -2.86
CA PRO A 369 26.37 -9.68 -2.18
C PRO A 369 26.67 -10.90 -1.33
N SER A 370 27.83 -11.53 -1.53
CA SER A 370 28.32 -12.53 -0.59
C SER A 370 28.48 -11.83 0.76
N ILE A 371 27.69 -12.23 1.75
CA ILE A 371 27.90 -11.80 3.14
C ILE A 371 29.29 -12.30 3.52
N ARG A 372 30.27 -11.40 3.51
CA ARG A 372 31.62 -11.66 3.99
C ARG A 372 31.70 -11.32 5.46
#